data_AF-A0A8J7UXM1-F1
#
_entry.id   AF-A0A8J7UXM1-F1
#
_cell.length_a   1.000
_cell.length_b   1.000
_cell.length_c   1.000
_cell.angle_alpha   90.00
_cell.angle_beta   90.00
_cell.angle_gamma   90.00
#
_symmetry.space_group_name_H-M   'P 1'
#
loop_
_entity.id
_entity.type
_entity.pdbx_description
1 polymer ?
#
loop_
_entity_poly.entity_id
_entity_poly.type
_entity_poly.pdbx_seq_one_letter_code
_entity_poly.pdbx_strand_id
1 'polypeptide(L)'
;MEDTNQRIDADSIVINVDKNVFEITSIIHSSYIFTDRCYISINTNESGIEVCLKKKDKNINLDTIAREFNNEVIDQQIRLTTGREYKEIRKQLVKKAFSSINK
;
A
#
# COMPACT_ATOMS: atom_id res chain seq x y z
N MET A 1 -23.62 -13.20 -0.30
CA MET A 1 -22.34 -12.62 0.13
C MET A 1 -22.21 -11.32 -0.64
N GLU A 2 -22.61 -10.21 -0.02
CA GLU A 2 -22.43 -8.87 -0.57
C GLU A 2 -21.04 -8.41 -0.14
N ASP A 3 -20.14 -8.19 -1.10
CA ASP A 3 -18.83 -7.57 -0.87
C ASP A 3 -19.03 -6.07 -0.60
N THR A 4 -19.50 -5.75 0.59
CA THR A 4 -19.84 -4.40 1.03
C THR A 4 -18.60 -3.68 1.52
N ASN A 5 -17.77 -3.13 0.62
CA ASN A 5 -16.68 -2.21 1.00
C ASN A 5 -16.26 -1.23 -0.11
N GLN A 6 -17.14 -0.95 -1.08
CA GLN A 6 -16.83 0.00 -2.16
C GLN A 6 -18.01 0.93 -2.44
N ARG A 7 -17.76 2.24 -2.33
CA ARG A 7 -18.66 3.27 -2.86
C ARG A 7 -18.06 3.79 -4.15
N ILE A 8 -18.76 3.56 -5.26
CA ILE A 8 -18.34 4.00 -6.59
C ILE A 8 -19.18 5.24 -6.96
N ASP A 9 -18.51 6.33 -7.25
CA ASP A 9 -19.04 7.45 -8.04
C ASP A 9 -18.48 7.33 -9.46
N ALA A 10 -19.08 7.99 -10.45
CA ALA A 10 -18.75 7.81 -11.88
C ALA A 10 -17.24 7.95 -12.19
N ASP A 11 -16.51 8.72 -11.38
CA ASP A 11 -15.09 8.99 -11.55
C ASP A 11 -14.21 8.59 -10.35
N SER A 12 -14.77 8.00 -9.29
CA SER A 12 -13.98 7.61 -8.11
C SER A 12 -14.47 6.33 -7.44
N ILE A 13 -13.55 5.61 -6.83
CA ILE A 13 -13.83 4.45 -5.99
C ILE A 13 -13.23 4.65 -4.61
N VAL A 14 -13.98 4.26 -3.58
CA VAL A 14 -13.53 4.25 -2.19
C VAL A 14 -13.23 2.82 -1.77
N ILE A 15 -12.07 2.59 -1.17
CA ILE A 15 -11.59 1.31 -0.68
C ILE A 15 -11.38 1.43 0.83
N ASN A 16 -12.03 0.57 1.60
CA ASN A 16 -11.79 0.46 3.05
C ASN A 16 -10.74 -0.61 3.33
N VAL A 17 -9.69 -0.22 4.03
CA VAL A 17 -8.59 -1.10 4.43
C VAL A 17 -8.59 -1.25 5.96
N ASP A 18 -8.54 -2.49 6.43
CA ASP A 18 -8.49 -2.79 7.86
C ASP A 18 -7.10 -2.45 8.44
N LYS A 19 -7.07 -1.48 9.36
CA LYS A 19 -5.87 -1.02 10.07
C LYS A 19 -5.27 -2.08 11.01
N ASN A 20 -6.02 -3.13 11.35
CA ASN A 20 -5.51 -4.26 12.14
C ASN A 20 -4.73 -5.26 11.29
N VAL A 21 -4.92 -5.24 9.97
CA VAL A 21 -4.25 -6.15 9.02
C VAL A 21 -3.08 -5.46 8.34
N PHE A 22 -3.26 -4.20 7.94
CA PHE A 22 -2.28 -3.44 7.16
C PHE A 22 -1.84 -2.18 7.88
N GLU A 23 -0.53 -1.93 7.86
CA GLU A 23 0.04 -0.69 8.38
C GLU A 23 -0.18 0.48 7.42
N ILE A 24 -0.40 1.68 7.96
CA ILE A 24 -0.57 2.89 7.15
C ILE A 24 0.58 3.10 6.15
N THR A 25 1.81 2.67 6.49
CA THR A 25 2.97 2.77 5.60
C THR A 25 2.81 1.92 4.33
N SER A 26 2.26 0.71 4.42
CA SER A 26 2.04 -0.13 3.22
C SER A 26 0.99 0.49 2.31
N ILE A 27 -0.06 1.05 2.90
CA ILE A 27 -1.14 1.74 2.19
C ILE A 27 -0.63 3.00 1.50
N ILE A 28 0.22 3.80 2.15
CA ILE A 28 0.84 5.00 1.56
C ILE A 28 1.74 4.62 0.38
N HIS A 29 2.61 3.62 0.54
CA HIS A 29 3.49 3.18 -0.54
C HIS A 29 2.71 2.62 -1.74
N SER A 30 1.66 1.85 -1.47
CA SER A 30 0.78 1.31 -2.50
C SER A 30 0.07 2.44 -3.23
N SER A 31 -0.47 3.40 -2.49
CA SER A 31 -1.10 4.59 -3.05
C SER A 31 -0.17 5.33 -4.01
N TYR A 32 1.10 5.53 -3.61
CA TYR A 32 2.06 6.24 -4.45
C TYR A 32 2.20 5.67 -5.87
N ILE A 33 2.13 4.33 -6.03
CA ILE A 33 2.26 3.64 -7.33
C ILE A 33 1.14 4.02 -8.31
N PHE A 34 -0.04 4.39 -7.82
CA PHE A 34 -1.19 4.73 -8.66
C PHE A 34 -1.35 6.24 -8.88
N THR A 35 -0.41 7.07 -8.38
CA THR A 35 -0.51 8.54 -8.48
C THR A 35 -0.37 9.07 -9.90
N ASP A 36 0.16 8.27 -10.83
CA ASP A 36 0.21 8.58 -12.26
C ASP A 36 -1.20 8.52 -12.91
N ARG A 37 -2.02 7.54 -12.50
CA ARG A 37 -3.36 7.25 -13.04
C ARG A 37 -4.51 7.86 -12.23
N CYS A 38 -4.31 8.06 -10.92
CA CYS A 38 -5.36 8.49 -9.99
C CYS A 38 -4.94 9.70 -9.16
N TYR A 39 -5.90 10.55 -8.80
CA TYR A 39 -5.80 11.40 -7.62
C TYR A 39 -6.19 10.57 -6.41
N ILE A 40 -5.44 10.70 -5.32
CA ILE A 40 -5.58 9.84 -4.15
C ILE A 40 -5.77 10.68 -2.90
N SER A 41 -6.76 10.32 -2.09
CA SER A 41 -6.92 10.85 -0.73
C SER A 41 -7.04 9.70 0.25
N ILE A 42 -6.32 9.80 1.37
CA ILE A 42 -6.30 8.80 2.42
C ILE A 42 -6.84 9.46 3.69
N ASN A 43 -7.88 8.87 4.27
CA ASN A 43 -8.45 9.28 5.54
C ASN A 43 -8.40 8.10 6.52
N THR A 44 -8.35 8.41 7.81
CA THR A 44 -8.51 7.41 8.86
C THR A 44 -9.80 7.70 9.61
N ASN A 45 -10.58 6.66 9.89
CA ASN A 45 -11.77 6.73 10.74
C ASN A 45 -11.73 5.62 11.80
N GLU A 46 -12.78 5.53 12.63
CA GLU A 46 -12.86 4.50 13.66
C GLU A 46 -12.85 3.08 13.07
N SER A 47 -13.48 2.91 11.90
CA SER A 47 -13.66 1.63 11.20
C SER A 47 -12.44 1.16 10.40
N GLY A 48 -11.48 2.02 10.08
CA GLY A 48 -10.30 1.65 9.29
C GLY A 48 -9.64 2.82 8.58
N ILE A 49 -8.92 2.50 7.51
CA ILE A 49 -8.26 3.46 6.63
C ILE A 49 -9.05 3.48 5.32
N GLU A 50 -9.58 4.65 4.98
CA GLU A 50 -10.34 4.88 3.75
C GLU A 50 -9.41 5.47 2.69
N VAL A 51 -9.34 4.83 1.53
CA VAL A 51 -8.56 5.28 0.38
C VAL A 51 -9.52 5.57 -0.77
N CYS A 52 -9.58 6.83 -1.20
CA CYS A 52 -10.34 7.22 -2.38
C CYS A 52 -9.39 7.39 -3.57
N LEU A 53 -9.71 6.69 -4.66
CA LEU A 53 -9.01 6.75 -5.93
C LEU A 53 -9.94 7.40 -6.97
N LYS A 54 -9.59 8.60 -7.43
CA LYS A 54 -10.30 9.31 -8.49
C LYS A 54 -9.51 9.25 -9.78
N LYS A 55 -10.11 8.74 -10.86
CA LYS A 55 -9.41 8.59 -12.15
C LYS A 55 -9.01 9.95 -12.74
N LYS A 56 -7.82 10.04 -13.33
CA LYS A 56 -7.35 11.24 -14.05
C LYS A 56 -7.83 11.27 -15.51
N ASP A 57 -8.11 10.11 -16.08
CA ASP A 57 -8.58 9.92 -17.45
C ASP A 57 -9.86 9.07 -17.47
N LYS A 58 -10.76 9.33 -18.42
CA LYS A 58 -12.01 8.59 -18.59
C LYS A 58 -11.82 7.13 -19.00
N ASN A 59 -10.68 6.80 -19.61
CA ASN A 59 -10.37 5.45 -20.10
C ASN A 59 -9.88 4.50 -18.99
N ILE A 60 -9.65 5.00 -17.77
CA ILE A 60 -9.18 4.19 -16.65
C ILE A 60 -10.36 3.39 -16.06
N ASN A 61 -10.18 2.07 -15.99
CA ASN A 61 -11.12 1.17 -15.32
C ASN A 61 -10.82 1.12 -13.81
N LEU A 62 -11.65 1.79 -13.01
CA LEU A 62 -11.48 1.87 -11.56
C LEU A 62 -11.63 0.53 -10.83
N ASP A 63 -12.40 -0.42 -11.36
CA ASP A 63 -12.51 -1.76 -10.76
C ASP A 63 -11.17 -2.52 -10.86
N THR A 64 -10.54 -2.45 -12.02
CA THR A 64 -9.20 -3.04 -12.22
C THR A 64 -8.17 -2.36 -11.33
N ILE A 65 -8.18 -1.03 -11.26
CA ILE A 65 -7.29 -0.27 -10.37
C ILE A 65 -7.50 -0.66 -8.90
N ALA A 66 -8.74 -0.82 -8.44
CA ALA A 66 -9.00 -1.19 -7.05
C ALA A 66 -8.49 -2.60 -6.71
N ARG A 67 -8.63 -3.55 -7.64
CA ARG A 67 -8.06 -4.90 -7.50
C ARG A 67 -6.53 -4.90 -7.48
N GLU A 68 -5.92 -4.16 -8.40
CA GLU A 68 -4.45 -3.96 -8.43
C GLU A 68 -3.97 -3.31 -7.12
N PHE A 69 -4.67 -2.29 -6.64
CA PHE A 69 -4.36 -1.58 -5.42
C PHE A 69 -4.38 -2.52 -4.20
N ASN A 70 -5.41 -3.36 -4.06
CA ASN A 70 -5.50 -4.31 -2.96
C ASN A 70 -4.32 -5.30 -2.95
N ASN A 71 -3.91 -5.80 -4.12
CA ASN A 71 -2.74 -6.67 -4.22
C ASN A 71 -1.45 -5.94 -3.83
N GLU A 72 -1.29 -4.69 -4.29
CA GLU A 72 -0.12 -3.89 -3.96
C GLU A 72 -0.02 -3.60 -2.45
N VAL A 73 -1.14 -3.38 -1.76
CA VAL A 73 -1.17 -3.23 -0.28
C VAL A 73 -0.63 -4.47 0.41
N ILE A 74 -1.00 -5.66 -0.06
CA ILE A 74 -0.47 -6.92 0.46
C ILE A 74 1.03 -7.02 0.21
N ASP A 75 1.48 -6.74 -1.01
CA ASP A 75 2.89 -6.80 -1.38
C ASP A 75 3.76 -5.83 -0.57
N GLN A 76 3.30 -4.58 -0.39
CA GLN A 76 3.98 -3.59 0.44
C GLN A 76 4.01 -4.01 1.91
N GLN A 77 2.94 -4.60 2.43
CA GLN A 77 2.92 -5.11 3.80
C GLN A 77 3.93 -6.25 4.00
N ILE A 78 4.00 -7.20 3.07
CA ILE A 78 4.99 -8.28 3.12
C ILE A 78 6.41 -7.70 3.09
N ARG A 79 6.69 -6.75 2.19
CA ARG A 79 7.99 -6.06 2.13
C ARG A 79 8.36 -5.39 3.44
N LEU A 80 7.41 -4.72 4.09
CA LEU A 80 7.63 -4.06 5.39
C LEU A 80 7.90 -5.08 6.51
N THR A 81 7.14 -6.17 6.56
CA THR A 81 7.31 -7.24 7.55
C THR A 81 8.65 -7.93 7.38
N THR A 82 8.96 -8.43 6.18
CA THR A 82 10.26 -9.04 5.84
C THR A 82 11.40 -8.07 6.09
N GLY A 83 11.27 -6.80 5.69
CA GLY A 83 12.29 -5.78 5.94
C GLY A 83 12.61 -5.58 7.42
N ARG A 84 11.61 -5.71 8.30
CA ARG A 84 11.79 -5.66 9.76
C ARG A 84 12.40 -6.95 10.31
N GLU A 85 11.90 -8.10 9.90
CA GLU A 85 12.38 -9.42 10.33
C GLU A 85 13.88 -9.60 10.07
N TYR A 86 14.34 -9.24 8.86
CA TYR A 86 15.73 -9.45 8.46
C TYR A 86 16.66 -8.26 8.76
N LYS A 87 16.18 -7.23 9.47
CA LYS A 87 16.94 -6.01 9.76
C LYS A 87 18.26 -6.30 10.49
N GLU A 88 18.22 -7.11 11.53
CA GLU A 88 19.41 -7.41 12.35
C GLU A 88 20.40 -8.32 11.62
N ILE A 89 19.89 -9.34 10.90
CA ILE A 89 20.74 -10.21 10.08
C ILE A 89 21.44 -9.39 9.00
N ARG A 90 20.73 -8.49 8.32
CA ARG A 90 21.33 -7.58 7.33
C ARG A 90 22.40 -6.70 7.95
N LYS A 91 22.19 -6.12 9.14
CA LYS A 91 23.20 -5.32 9.84
C LYS A 91 24.46 -6.12 10.15
N GLN A 92 24.31 -7.37 10.63
CA GLN A 92 25.45 -8.24 10.93
C GLN A 92 26.25 -8.59 9.67
N LEU A 93 25.56 -8.93 8.57
CA LEU A 93 26.19 -9.20 7.28
C LEU A 93 26.97 -7.99 6.76
N VAL A 94 26.38 -6.79 6.81
CA VAL A 94 27.04 -5.55 6.41
C VAL A 94 28.27 -5.29 7.30
N LYS A 95 28.11 -5.35 8.63
CA LYS A 95 29.23 -5.17 9.57
C LYS A 95 30.37 -6.15 9.29
N LYS A 96 30.05 -7.41 8.99
CA LYS A 96 31.04 -8.44 8.66
C LYS A 96 31.74 -8.15 7.33
N ALA A 97 30.99 -7.83 6.28
CA ALA A 97 31.53 -7.53 4.94
C ALA A 97 32.52 -6.35 4.96
N PHE A 98 32.24 -5.32 5.75
CA PHE A 98 33.10 -4.14 5.86
C PHE A 98 34.12 -4.20 7.02
N SER A 99 34.16 -5.29 7.79
CA SER A 99 35.09 -5.43 8.93
C SER A 99 36.56 -5.48 8.55
N SER A 100 36.88 -5.87 7.31
CA SER A 100 38.25 -5.94 6.78
C SER A 100 38.74 -4.65 6.14
N ILE A 101 37.84 -3.73 5.78
CA ILE A 101 38.16 -2.47 5.10
C ILE A 101 38.47 -1.36 6.13
N ASN A 102 37.88 -1.45 7.33
CA ASN A 102 38.10 -0.50 8.42
C ASN A 102 39.30 -0.87 9.33
N LYS A 103 40.33 -1.52 8.79
CA LYS A 103 41.50 -1.98 9.56
C LYS A 103 42.79 -1.34 9.06
#